data_AF-A0A6F8YSV2-F1
#
_entry.id   AF-A0A6F8YSV2-F1
#
_cell.length_a   1.000
_cell.length_b   1.000
_cell.length_c   1.000
_cell.angle_alpha   90.00
_cell.angle_beta   90.00
_cell.angle_gamma   90.00
#
_symmetry.space_group_name_H-M   'P 1'
#
loop_
_entity.id
_entity.type
_entity.pdbx_description
1 polymer ?
#
loop_
_entity_poly.entity_id
_entity_poly.type
_entity_poly.pdbx_seq_one_letter_code
_entity_poly.pdbx_strand_id
1 'polypeptide(L)'
;MESKSHDFFGYDYSELQLDKDWDPNESEVVEMEMKAGQFVIFLAKCVHGSLPNTSDTKRLGFASRYVSPSVRVYENIDSLSGFGDSISLDYHGSVLVSGEDKYGHNRLHHENLNGFPFPKVDTNGR
;
A
#
# COMPACT_ATOMS: atom_id res chain seq x y z
N MET A 1 -13.67 13.99 18.25
CA MET A 1 -12.20 13.87 18.27
C MET A 1 -11.68 14.84 17.25
N GLU A 2 -10.88 15.80 17.68
CA GLU A 2 -10.29 16.82 16.81
C GLU A 2 -9.15 16.13 16.04
N SER A 3 -9.29 16.03 14.72
CA SER A 3 -8.26 15.51 13.82
C SER A 3 -7.11 16.52 13.82
N LYS A 4 -5.95 16.15 14.38
CA LYS A 4 -4.72 16.95 14.24
C LYS A 4 -4.24 16.86 12.78
N SER A 5 -3.56 17.89 12.28
CA SER A 5 -3.12 17.99 10.88
C SER A 5 -2.16 16.88 10.40
N HIS A 6 -1.70 16.00 11.30
CA HIS A 6 -0.77 14.91 11.04
C HIS A 6 -1.24 13.59 11.68
N ASP A 7 -2.54 13.34 11.64
CA ASP A 7 -3.13 12.10 12.14
C ASP A 7 -2.95 10.94 11.13
N PHE A 8 -2.32 9.84 11.57
CA PHE A 8 -2.20 8.59 10.80
C PHE A 8 -3.26 7.60 11.28
N PHE A 9 -4.53 7.85 10.94
CA PHE A 9 -5.67 7.01 11.32
C PHE A 9 -5.82 6.77 12.84
N GLY A 10 -5.65 7.81 13.64
CA GLY A 10 -5.67 7.77 15.10
C GLY A 10 -4.30 7.58 15.77
N TYR A 11 -3.23 7.45 14.98
CA TYR A 11 -1.85 7.29 15.46
C TYR A 11 -1.01 8.51 15.13
N ASP A 12 -0.02 8.81 15.98
CA ASP A 12 1.01 9.80 15.71
C ASP A 12 2.27 9.10 15.15
N TYR A 13 2.52 9.25 13.85
CA TYR A 13 3.65 8.58 13.20
C TYR A 13 5.02 9.12 13.66
N SER A 14 5.07 10.32 14.27
CA SER A 14 6.31 10.86 14.85
C SER A 14 6.83 10.02 16.03
N GLU A 15 5.95 9.24 16.67
CA GLU A 15 6.35 8.29 17.72
C GLU A 15 7.33 7.23 17.20
N LEU A 16 7.30 6.93 15.90
CA LEU A 16 8.19 5.96 15.25
C LEU A 16 9.52 6.57 14.76
N GLN A 17 9.69 7.88 14.82
CA GLN A 17 10.96 8.52 14.44
C GLN A 17 12.11 7.98 15.31
N LEU A 18 13.20 7.59 14.66
CA LEU A 18 14.44 7.18 15.32
C LEU A 18 15.17 8.38 15.93
N ASP A 19 15.17 9.50 15.22
CA ASP A 19 15.64 10.81 15.69
C ASP A 19 14.42 11.73 15.83
N LYS A 20 14.15 12.17 17.07
CA LYS A 20 12.97 12.98 17.40
C LYS A 20 13.06 14.43 16.94
N ASP A 21 14.26 14.89 16.64
CA ASP A 21 14.51 16.25 16.16
C ASP A 21 14.59 16.32 14.62
N TRP A 22 14.54 15.16 13.95
CA TRP A 22 14.56 15.10 12.49
C TRP A 22 13.17 15.37 11.90
N ASP A 23 13.14 16.23 10.88
CA ASP A 23 11.96 16.52 10.06
C ASP A 23 12.36 16.57 8.57
N PRO A 24 11.48 16.25 7.61
CA PRO A 24 11.79 16.41 6.20
C PRO A 24 12.08 17.87 5.89
N ASN A 25 13.13 18.11 5.11
CA ASN A 25 13.44 19.46 4.62
C ASN A 25 12.31 19.94 3.69
N GLU A 26 11.58 20.98 4.11
CA GLU A 26 10.45 21.53 3.34
C GLU A 26 10.83 21.91 1.91
N SER A 27 12.07 22.37 1.67
CA SER A 27 12.55 22.74 0.34
C SER A 27 12.72 21.55 -0.62
N GLU A 28 12.74 20.32 -0.09
CA GLU A 28 12.82 19.07 -0.84
C GLU A 28 11.45 18.41 -1.03
N VAL A 29 10.41 18.92 -0.38
CA VAL A 29 9.04 18.41 -0.51
C VAL A 29 8.47 18.83 -1.86
N VAL A 30 7.94 17.85 -2.59
CA VAL A 30 7.30 18.07 -3.90
C VAL A 30 5.83 17.69 -3.84
N GLU A 31 4.96 18.57 -4.33
CA GLU A 31 3.54 18.30 -4.48
C GLU A 31 3.28 17.49 -5.75
N MET A 32 2.59 16.37 -5.61
CA MET A 32 2.27 15.48 -6.73
C MET A 32 0.78 15.61 -7.09
N GLU A 33 0.44 16.63 -7.88
CA GLU A 33 -0.91 16.78 -8.40
C GLU A 33 -1.24 15.72 -9.47
N MET A 34 -2.44 15.17 -9.40
CA MET A 34 -2.88 14.09 -10.29
C MET A 34 -4.34 14.27 -10.71
N LYS A 35 -4.61 14.00 -11.99
CA LYS A 35 -5.95 13.89 -12.55
C LYS A 35 -6.52 12.49 -12.32
N ALA A 36 -7.86 12.38 -12.35
CA ALA A 36 -8.53 11.08 -12.30
C ALA A 36 -7.99 10.12 -13.37
N GLY A 37 -7.61 8.91 -12.95
CA GLY A 37 -7.03 7.88 -13.82
C GLY A 37 -5.51 7.89 -13.93
N GLN A 38 -4.81 8.90 -13.39
CA GLN A 38 -3.35 8.87 -13.28
C GLN A 38 -2.90 8.03 -12.08
N PHE A 39 -1.67 7.53 -12.14
CA PHE A 39 -1.01 6.82 -11.04
C PHE A 39 0.42 7.34 -10.85
N VAL A 40 0.95 7.18 -9.64
CA VAL A 40 2.34 7.44 -9.29
C VAL A 40 2.95 6.15 -8.73
N ILE A 41 4.21 5.89 -9.04
CA ILE A 41 4.96 4.73 -8.52
C ILE A 41 6.07 5.28 -7.63
N PHE A 42 6.11 4.78 -6.40
CA PHE A 42 7.17 5.09 -5.44
C PHE A 42 7.45 3.88 -4.57
N LEU A 43 8.65 3.81 -4.00
CA LEU A 43 9.01 2.77 -3.05
C LEU A 43 8.32 3.03 -1.71
N ALA A 44 7.98 1.97 -0.97
CA ALA A 44 7.40 2.11 0.37
C ALA A 44 8.31 2.89 1.36
N LYS A 45 9.62 2.98 1.07
CA LYS A 45 10.61 3.75 1.84
C LYS A 45 10.67 5.24 1.47
N CYS A 46 9.99 5.67 0.40
CA CYS A 46 9.90 7.07 0.05
C CYS A 46 9.18 7.82 1.18
N VAL A 47 9.74 8.93 1.66
CA VAL A 47 9.02 9.82 2.58
C VAL A 47 7.83 10.41 1.83
N HIS A 48 6.62 10.15 2.30
CA HIS A 48 5.40 10.61 1.63
C HIS A 48 4.31 10.89 2.66
N GLY A 49 3.46 11.85 2.31
CA GLY A 49 2.28 12.25 3.07
C GLY A 49 1.24 12.83 2.12
N SER A 50 0.17 13.39 2.67
CA SER A 50 -0.81 14.11 1.85
C SER A 50 -1.24 15.38 2.55
N LEU A 51 -1.40 16.45 1.77
CA LEU A 51 -1.98 17.69 2.27
C LEU A 51 -3.40 17.47 2.81
N PRO A 52 -3.83 18.27 3.81
CA PRO A 52 -5.21 18.23 4.30
C PRO A 52 -6.18 18.56 3.17
N ASN A 53 -7.34 17.89 3.17
CA ASN A 53 -8.40 18.22 2.23
C ASN A 53 -9.18 19.44 2.72
N THR A 54 -8.98 20.58 2.08
CA THR A 54 -9.66 21.85 2.38
C THR A 54 -10.85 22.14 1.47
N SER A 55 -11.21 21.19 0.60
CA SER A 55 -12.34 21.32 -0.35
C SER A 55 -13.62 20.67 0.16
N ASP A 56 -14.76 21.03 -0.44
CA ASP A 56 -16.06 20.40 -0.19
C ASP A 56 -16.22 19.03 -0.87
N THR A 57 -15.18 18.54 -1.56
CA THR A 57 -15.21 17.28 -2.30
C THR A 57 -14.27 16.25 -1.70
N LYS A 58 -14.63 14.96 -1.79
CA LYS A 58 -13.79 13.87 -1.31
C LYS A 58 -12.70 13.54 -2.33
N ARG A 59 -11.47 13.36 -1.84
CA ARG A 59 -10.36 12.78 -2.61
C ARG A 59 -10.30 11.27 -2.36
N LEU A 60 -10.18 10.48 -3.43
CA LEU A 60 -9.97 9.04 -3.34
C LEU A 60 -8.66 8.66 -4.07
N GLY A 61 -7.78 7.98 -3.35
CA GLY A 61 -6.62 7.30 -3.93
C GLY A 61 -6.77 5.79 -3.74
N PHE A 62 -6.32 5.00 -4.72
CA PHE A 62 -6.25 3.55 -4.63
C PHE A 62 -4.79 3.11 -4.72
N ALA A 63 -4.34 2.32 -3.75
CA ALA A 63 -2.97 1.84 -3.69
C ALA A 63 -2.92 0.32 -3.89
N SER A 64 -2.23 -0.12 -4.92
CA SER A 64 -1.77 -1.51 -5.09
C SER A 64 -0.29 -1.58 -4.74
N ARG A 65 0.10 -2.62 -3.99
CA ARG A 65 1.48 -2.85 -3.55
C ARG A 65 2.03 -4.09 -4.23
N TYR A 66 3.27 -4.00 -4.71
CA TYR A 66 3.91 -5.06 -5.49
C TYR A 66 5.25 -5.46 -4.86
N VAL A 67 5.54 -6.75 -4.90
CA VAL A 67 6.81 -7.35 -4.51
C VAL A 67 7.20 -8.41 -5.53
N SER A 68 8.48 -8.77 -5.61
CA SER A 68 8.91 -9.91 -6.43
C SER A 68 8.45 -11.23 -5.80
N PRO A 69 8.24 -12.30 -6.58
CA PRO A 69 7.87 -13.62 -6.05
C PRO A 69 8.85 -14.20 -5.02
N SER A 70 10.11 -13.73 -5.00
CA SER A 70 11.11 -14.11 -4.00
C SER A 70 10.83 -13.59 -2.59
N VAL A 71 9.98 -12.57 -2.43
CA VAL A 71 9.60 -12.01 -1.12
C VAL A 71 8.57 -12.91 -0.46
N ARG A 72 8.72 -13.18 0.84
CA ARG A 72 7.75 -13.95 1.62
C ARG A 72 6.68 -13.01 2.19
N VAL A 73 5.43 -13.23 1.80
CA VAL A 73 4.28 -12.41 2.21
C VAL A 73 3.54 -13.13 3.34
N TYR A 74 3.52 -12.51 4.53
CA TYR A 74 2.86 -13.03 5.74
C TYR A 74 3.25 -14.47 6.09
N GLU A 75 4.54 -14.80 5.99
CA GLU A 75 5.03 -16.12 6.38
C GLU A 75 4.77 -16.38 7.87
N ASN A 76 4.13 -17.52 8.17
CA ASN A 76 3.77 -17.94 9.52
C ASN A 76 2.88 -16.93 10.29
N ILE A 77 2.08 -16.15 9.56
CA ILE A 77 1.13 -15.19 10.12
C ILE A 77 -0.26 -15.49 9.56
N ASP A 78 -1.22 -15.76 10.45
CA ASP A 78 -2.60 -16.11 10.08
C ASP A 78 -3.61 -14.97 10.34
N SER A 79 -3.17 -13.90 11.03
CA SER A 79 -4.00 -12.72 11.28
C SER A 79 -3.15 -11.47 11.40
N LEU A 80 -3.76 -10.32 11.09
CA LEU A 80 -3.18 -9.00 11.29
C LEU A 80 -4.02 -8.23 12.30
N SER A 81 -3.36 -7.62 13.28
CA SER A 81 -4.00 -6.71 14.22
C SER A 81 -3.47 -5.30 14.00
N GLY A 82 -4.38 -4.33 13.86
CA GLY A 82 -4.04 -2.94 13.60
C GLY A 82 -5.29 -2.07 13.51
N PHE A 83 -5.15 -0.77 13.77
CA PHE A 83 -6.27 0.20 13.72
C PHE A 83 -7.47 -0.18 14.61
N GLY A 84 -7.23 -0.90 15.71
CA GLY A 84 -8.27 -1.33 16.66
C GLY A 84 -9.06 -2.57 16.23
N ASP A 85 -8.66 -3.26 15.16
CA ASP A 85 -9.32 -4.46 14.66
C ASP A 85 -8.31 -5.60 14.42
N SER A 86 -8.83 -6.82 14.27
CA SER A 86 -8.05 -8.00 13.90
C SER A 86 -8.69 -8.71 12.72
N ILE A 87 -7.90 -8.89 11.66
CA ILE A 87 -8.36 -9.44 10.39
C ILE A 87 -7.70 -10.80 10.17
N SER A 88 -8.49 -11.85 9.95
CA SER A 88 -7.99 -13.16 9.53
C SER A 88 -7.41 -13.12 8.12
N LEU A 89 -6.33 -13.85 7.89
CA LEU A 89 -5.71 -14.04 6.58
C LEU A 89 -6.19 -15.30 5.85
N ASP A 90 -7.26 -15.96 6.31
CA ASP A 90 -7.78 -17.19 5.70
C ASP A 90 -8.10 -17.05 4.20
N TYR A 91 -8.64 -15.89 3.79
CA TYR A 91 -8.95 -15.57 2.39
C TYR A 91 -7.93 -14.61 1.76
N HIS A 92 -6.84 -14.29 2.46
CA HIS A 92 -5.79 -13.45 1.91
C HIS A 92 -4.84 -14.29 1.04
N GLY A 93 -4.43 -13.75 -0.10
CA GLY A 93 -3.36 -14.27 -0.93
C GLY A 93 -2.88 -13.22 -1.92
N SER A 94 -1.67 -13.42 -2.45
CA SER A 94 -1.09 -12.56 -3.48
C SER A 94 -1.65 -12.88 -4.87
N VAL A 95 -1.51 -11.95 -5.81
CA VAL A 95 -1.88 -12.15 -7.21
C VAL A 95 -0.64 -12.06 -8.08
N LEU A 96 -0.38 -13.07 -8.91
CA LEU A 96 0.73 -13.06 -9.87
C LEU A 96 0.33 -12.26 -11.11
N VAL A 97 0.65 -10.97 -11.12
CA VAL A 97 0.24 -10.04 -12.19
C VAL A 97 1.08 -10.13 -13.47
N SER A 98 2.30 -10.67 -13.40
CA SER A 98 3.21 -10.87 -14.53
C SER A 98 4.29 -11.91 -14.20
N GLY A 99 5.08 -12.35 -15.18
CA GLY A 99 6.26 -13.19 -14.96
C GLY A 99 5.92 -14.62 -14.51
N GLU A 100 6.64 -15.19 -13.55
CA GLU A 100 6.40 -16.53 -13.01
C GLU A 100 6.82 -16.61 -11.54
N ASP A 101 6.17 -17.47 -10.74
CA ASP A 101 6.60 -17.78 -9.38
C ASP A 101 7.38 -19.11 -9.38
N LYS A 102 8.70 -19.03 -9.15
CA LYS A 102 9.59 -20.20 -9.04
C LYS A 102 9.80 -20.67 -7.60
N TYR A 103 9.31 -19.91 -6.63
CA TYR A 103 9.61 -20.15 -5.22
C TYR A 103 8.47 -20.91 -4.52
N GLY A 104 7.22 -20.59 -4.87
CA GLY A 104 6.05 -21.33 -4.39
C GLY A 104 5.78 -21.21 -2.89
N HIS A 105 6.37 -20.22 -2.19
CA HIS A 105 6.17 -20.00 -0.76
C HIS A 105 4.99 -19.07 -0.43
N ASN A 106 4.44 -18.35 -1.41
CA ASN A 106 3.31 -17.43 -1.20
C ASN A 106 1.99 -18.09 -1.61
N ARG A 107 0.92 -17.85 -0.85
CA ARG A 107 -0.44 -18.20 -1.30
C ARG A 107 -0.83 -17.30 -2.47
N LEU A 108 -1.21 -17.90 -3.60
CA LEU A 108 -1.65 -17.18 -4.79
C LEU A 108 -3.15 -17.37 -5.06
N HIS A 109 -3.81 -16.30 -5.48
CA HIS A 109 -5.17 -16.33 -6.04
C HIS A 109 -5.15 -15.98 -7.53
N HIS A 110 -5.89 -16.75 -8.31
CA HIS A 110 -6.05 -16.56 -9.76
C HIS A 110 -7.41 -15.94 -10.12
N GLU A 111 -8.34 -15.89 -9.16
CA GLU A 111 -9.65 -15.27 -9.27
C GLU A 111 -10.05 -14.65 -7.93
N ASN A 112 -10.99 -13.71 -7.95
CA ASN A 112 -11.58 -13.17 -6.74
C ASN A 112 -12.71 -14.10 -6.20
N LEU A 113 -13.25 -13.77 -5.03
CA LEU A 113 -14.31 -14.56 -4.38
C LEU A 113 -15.63 -14.66 -5.17
N ASN A 114 -15.80 -13.86 -6.21
CA ASN A 114 -16.96 -13.90 -7.11
C ASN A 114 -16.66 -14.64 -8.43
N GLY A 115 -15.49 -15.29 -8.55
CA GLY A 115 -15.09 -16.05 -9.74
C GLY A 115 -14.58 -15.19 -10.91
N PHE A 116 -14.25 -13.90 -10.69
CA PHE A 116 -13.63 -13.10 -11.73
C PHE A 116 -12.11 -13.35 -11.76
N PRO A 117 -11.54 -13.76 -12.91
CA PRO A 117 -10.12 -14.04 -13.01
C PRO A 117 -9.29 -12.77 -12.86
N PHE A 118 -8.11 -12.91 -12.26
CA PHE A 118 -7.07 -11.88 -12.29
C PHE A 118 -6.20 -12.09 -13.54
N PRO A 119 -6.31 -11.22 -14.57
CA PRO A 119 -5.53 -11.37 -15.78
C PRO A 119 -4.05 -11.15 -15.49
N LYS A 120 -3.22 -12.03 -16.04
CA LYS A 120 -1.77 -11.89 -16.04
C LYS A 120 -1.34 -11.20 -17.31
N VAL A 121 -0.46 -10.20 -17.18
CA VAL A 121 0.12 -9.53 -18.34
C VAL A 121 1.07 -10.50 -19.06
N ASP A 122 0.77 -10.84 -20.30
CA ASP A 122 1.68 -11.59 -21.17
C ASP A 122 2.81 -10.65 -21.62
N THR A 123 4.04 -10.99 -21.26
CA THR A 123 5.22 -10.22 -21.63
C THR A 123 5.83 -10.68 -22.95
N ASN A 124 5.29 -11.72 -23.61
CA ASN A 124 5.85 -12.27 -24.86
C ASN A 124 5.46 -11.47 -26.12
N GLY A 125 4.84 -10.29 -25.97
CA GLY A 125 4.36 -9.45 -27.07
C GLY A 125 4.94 -8.03 -27.12
N ARG A 126 6.04 -7.75 -26.40
CA ARG A 126 6.83 -6.51 -26.53
C ARG A 126 8.27 -6.83 -26.87
#